data_AF-A0A4U5PJ07-F1
#
_entry.id   AF-A0A4U5PJ07-F1
#
_cell.length_a   1.000
_cell.length_b   1.000
_cell.length_c   1.000
_cell.angle_alpha   90.00
_cell.angle_beta   90.00
_cell.angle_gamma   90.00
#
_symmetry.space_group_name_H-M   'P 1'
#
loop_
_entity.id
_entity.type
_entity.pdbx_description
1 polymer ?
#
loop_
_entity_poly.entity_id
_entity_poly.type
_entity_poly.pdbx_seq_one_letter_code
_entity_poly.pdbx_strand_id
1 'polypeptide(L)'
;MEISTLGNRRVPSFYDYVLVNRMCAINFPRNFCKEGGFRHPRECARCICPRGFGGPDCGKRDNAHKCGSDLTAVSQWRELEIKMKASPENEPTCHWIIKAPHSKKVQVQFVKLDAKCDYKCSRSLEIKIRADFALSGHRVCCLTLSQGHEWKSETQRAVVSAFAPDPLTVTIMYRTV
;
A
#
# COMPACT_ATOMS: atom_id res chain seq x y z
N MET A 1 19.49 4.40 12.11
CA MET A 1 18.41 3.42 12.31
C MET A 1 18.31 2.64 11.02
N GLU A 2 18.94 1.47 10.95
CA GLU A 2 18.85 0.61 9.76
C GLU A 2 17.43 0.04 9.66
N ILE A 3 16.74 0.38 8.58
CA ILE A 3 15.39 -0.12 8.30
C ILE A 3 15.58 -1.26 7.31
N SER A 4 15.60 -2.50 7.81
CA SER A 4 15.60 -3.70 6.98
C SER A 4 14.19 -3.90 6.41
N THR A 5 13.99 -3.55 5.14
CA THR A 5 12.81 -4.00 4.41
C THR A 5 13.00 -5.47 4.04
N LEU A 6 12.11 -6.36 4.50
CA LEU A 6 12.09 -7.74 4.04
C LEU A 6 11.89 -7.77 2.52
N GLY A 7 12.80 -8.41 1.80
CA GLY A 7 12.71 -8.58 0.35
C GLY A 7 11.42 -9.30 -0.05
N ASN A 8 10.78 -8.85 -1.12
CA ASN A 8 9.60 -9.50 -1.66
C ASN A 8 10.01 -10.71 -2.52
N ARG A 9 9.78 -11.93 -2.04
CA ARG A 9 10.16 -13.16 -2.76
C ARG A 9 9.18 -13.59 -3.85
N ARG A 10 8.06 -12.87 -4.02
CA ARG A 10 6.95 -13.29 -4.90
C ARG A 10 6.94 -12.57 -6.25
N VAL A 11 7.14 -11.26 -6.23
CA VAL A 11 7.16 -10.43 -7.44
C VAL A 11 8.30 -9.41 -7.34
N PRO A 12 8.92 -9.02 -8.46
CA PRO A 12 9.88 -7.92 -8.51
C PRO A 12 9.35 -6.64 -7.85
N SER A 13 10.24 -5.79 -7.40
CA SER A 13 9.84 -4.47 -6.92
C SER A 13 9.26 -3.65 -8.06
N PHE A 14 8.45 -2.64 -7.74
CA PHE A 14 7.88 -1.77 -8.76
C PHE A 14 8.98 -1.09 -9.60
N TYR A 15 10.12 -0.75 -8.98
CA TYR A 15 11.24 -0.14 -9.67
C TYR A 15 11.98 -1.10 -10.61
N ASP A 16 12.02 -2.39 -10.33
CA ASP A 16 12.56 -3.38 -11.27
C ASP A 16 11.73 -3.40 -12.56
N TYR A 17 10.39 -3.34 -12.42
CA TYR A 17 9.50 -3.20 -13.57
C TYR A 17 9.76 -1.90 -14.35
N VAL A 18 9.90 -0.77 -13.65
CA VAL A 18 10.19 0.53 -14.28
C VAL A 18 11.50 0.45 -15.07
N LEU A 19 12.56 -0.09 -14.47
CA LEU A 19 13.90 -0.14 -15.06
C LEU A 19 13.91 -0.92 -16.38
N VAL A 20 13.22 -2.05 -16.42
CA VAL A 20 13.16 -2.91 -17.62
C VAL A 20 12.24 -2.33 -18.70
N ASN A 21 11.20 -1.57 -18.33
CA ASN A 21 10.07 -1.29 -19.23
C ASN A 21 9.92 0.18 -19.65
N ARG A 22 10.90 1.06 -19.39
CA ARG A 22 10.77 2.49 -19.69
C ARG A 22 11.02 2.83 -21.16
N MET A 23 9.97 2.72 -21.99
CA MET A 23 10.06 3.00 -23.46
C MET A 23 9.24 4.22 -23.93
N CYS A 24 8.13 4.56 -23.25
CA CYS A 24 7.30 5.72 -23.62
C CYS A 24 7.88 7.03 -23.04
N ALA A 25 8.66 7.78 -23.82
CA ALA A 25 9.28 9.04 -23.33
C ALA A 25 9.13 10.28 -24.24
N ILE A 26 8.87 10.11 -25.55
CA ILE A 26 9.11 11.20 -26.52
C ILE A 26 7.88 12.08 -26.78
N ASN A 27 6.67 11.52 -26.86
CA ASN A 27 5.48 12.25 -27.36
C ASN A 27 4.40 12.52 -26.30
N PHE A 28 4.75 12.45 -25.02
CA PHE A 28 3.76 12.30 -23.97
C PHE A 28 4.14 13.08 -22.71
N PRO A 29 3.19 13.77 -22.03
CA PRO A 29 3.50 14.55 -20.83
C PRO A 29 4.19 13.71 -19.74
N ARG A 30 5.27 14.24 -19.16
CA ARG A 30 6.06 13.55 -18.12
C ARG A 30 5.26 13.24 -16.85
N ASN A 31 4.26 14.05 -16.51
CA ASN A 31 3.50 13.97 -15.25
C ASN A 31 2.10 13.33 -15.39
N PHE A 32 1.90 12.50 -16.41
CA PHE A 32 0.59 11.86 -16.64
C PHE A 32 0.24 10.81 -15.59
N CYS A 33 1.22 9.99 -15.19
CA CYS A 33 1.03 8.99 -14.15
C CYS A 33 1.27 9.62 -12.77
N LYS A 34 0.33 9.43 -11.86
CA LYS A 34 0.37 9.94 -10.50
C LYS A 34 1.02 8.92 -9.56
N GLU A 35 1.33 9.37 -8.35
CA GLU A 35 1.73 8.53 -7.21
C GLU A 35 2.96 7.64 -7.47
N GLY A 36 3.83 8.01 -8.41
CA GLY A 36 5.02 7.24 -8.78
C GLY A 36 4.79 6.19 -9.87
N GLY A 37 3.61 6.17 -10.51
CA GLY A 37 3.34 5.31 -11.66
C GLY A 37 4.19 5.66 -12.88
N PHE A 38 4.33 4.69 -13.79
CA PHE A 38 5.01 4.87 -15.07
C PHE A 38 4.12 4.45 -16.23
N ARG A 39 4.41 4.95 -17.43
CA ARG A 39 3.60 4.67 -18.61
C ARG A 39 3.73 3.21 -19.03
N HIS A 40 2.61 2.62 -19.44
CA HIS A 40 2.60 1.27 -19.96
C HIS A 40 3.40 1.21 -21.29
N PRO A 41 4.35 0.29 -21.46
CA PRO A 41 5.32 0.33 -22.56
C PRO A 41 4.69 0.16 -23.95
N ARG A 42 3.56 -0.56 -24.00
CA ARG A 42 2.80 -0.83 -25.23
C ARG A 42 1.57 0.07 -25.38
N GLU A 43 1.10 0.67 -24.30
CA GLU A 43 -0.13 1.47 -24.26
C GLU A 43 0.17 2.79 -23.54
N CYS A 44 0.93 3.68 -24.17
CA CYS A 44 1.46 4.87 -23.50
C CYS A 44 0.37 5.77 -22.87
N ALA A 45 -0.90 5.68 -23.31
CA ALA A 45 -2.04 6.40 -22.74
C ALA A 45 -2.57 5.81 -21.41
N ARG A 46 -1.95 4.74 -20.91
CA ARG A 46 -2.24 4.12 -19.61
C ARG A 46 -0.98 4.03 -18.77
N CYS A 47 -1.18 3.94 -17.46
CA CYS A 47 -0.11 3.80 -16.48
C CYS A 47 -0.10 2.39 -15.88
N ILE A 48 1.10 1.90 -15.61
CA ILE A 48 1.34 0.83 -14.65
C ILE A 48 1.47 1.50 -13.29
N CYS A 49 0.65 1.07 -12.33
CA CYS A 49 0.44 1.77 -11.08
C CYS A 49 1.15 1.09 -9.90
N PRO A 50 1.72 1.88 -8.97
CA PRO A 50 2.21 1.33 -7.72
C PRO A 50 1.09 0.66 -6.96
N ARG A 51 1.44 -0.39 -6.22
CA ARG A 51 0.46 -1.14 -5.42
C ARG A 51 -0.32 -0.21 -4.48
N GLY A 52 -1.65 -0.36 -4.51
CA GLY A 52 -2.60 0.50 -3.81
C GLY A 52 -3.29 1.52 -4.72
N PHE A 53 -2.75 1.76 -5.91
CA PHE A 53 -3.26 2.72 -6.88
C PHE A 53 -3.66 2.05 -8.18
N GLY A 54 -4.65 2.65 -8.85
CA GLY A 54 -5.20 2.15 -10.10
C GLY A 54 -5.89 3.26 -10.91
N GLY A 55 -6.58 2.84 -11.96
CA GLY A 55 -7.09 3.73 -12.99
C GLY A 55 -6.04 4.07 -14.05
N PRO A 56 -6.43 4.78 -15.12
CA PRO A 56 -5.55 5.04 -16.26
C PRO A 56 -4.34 5.91 -15.92
N ASP A 57 -4.43 6.72 -14.86
CA ASP A 57 -3.41 7.67 -14.40
C ASP A 57 -2.86 7.36 -13.00
N CYS A 58 -3.22 6.24 -12.39
CA CYS A 58 -2.90 5.89 -10.99
C CYS A 58 -3.44 6.87 -9.93
N GLY A 59 -4.40 7.73 -10.30
CA GLY A 59 -4.97 8.74 -9.39
C GLY A 59 -6.04 8.21 -8.44
N LYS A 60 -6.42 6.94 -8.58
CA LYS A 60 -7.48 6.30 -7.78
C LYS A 60 -6.91 5.14 -6.98
N ARG A 61 -7.63 4.74 -5.95
CA ARG A 61 -7.36 3.50 -5.22
C ARG A 61 -7.56 2.29 -6.13
N ASP A 62 -6.66 1.33 -6.05
CA ASP A 62 -6.89 0.02 -6.68
C ASP A 62 -8.04 -0.70 -5.98
N ASN A 63 -9.03 -1.12 -6.77
CA ASN A 63 -10.25 -1.78 -6.31
C ASN A 63 -10.53 -3.07 -7.10
N ALA A 64 -9.50 -3.72 -7.66
CA ALA A 64 -9.65 -4.95 -8.42
C ALA A 64 -10.45 -6.04 -7.67
N HIS A 65 -10.16 -6.23 -6.37
CA HIS A 65 -10.84 -7.20 -5.51
C HIS A 65 -12.08 -6.67 -4.79
N LYS A 66 -12.61 -5.50 -5.19
CA LYS A 66 -13.83 -4.88 -4.66
C LYS A 66 -13.85 -4.74 -3.13
N CYS A 67 -12.72 -4.40 -2.53
CA CYS A 67 -12.57 -4.25 -1.09
C CYS A 67 -11.67 -3.06 -0.75
N GLY A 68 -11.75 -2.62 0.51
CA GLY A 68 -11.06 -1.44 1.01
C GLY A 68 -11.75 -0.13 0.65
N SER A 69 -11.18 1.00 1.09
CA SER A 69 -11.81 2.32 0.94
C SER A 69 -10.83 3.48 1.07
N ASP A 70 -11.24 4.65 0.56
CA ASP A 70 -10.60 5.92 0.89
C ASP A 70 -11.08 6.38 2.26
N LEU A 71 -10.16 6.69 3.16
CA LEU A 71 -10.42 7.10 4.54
C LEU A 71 -9.92 8.53 4.76
N THR A 72 -10.60 9.28 5.63
CA THR A 72 -10.17 10.62 6.04
C THR A 72 -9.69 10.59 7.49
N ALA A 73 -8.45 11.01 7.71
CA ALA A 73 -7.85 11.10 9.04
C ALA A 73 -8.28 12.40 9.73
N VAL A 74 -8.60 12.29 11.03
CA VAL A 74 -8.91 13.41 11.92
C VAL A 74 -7.95 13.41 13.10
N SER A 75 -7.96 14.45 13.94
CA SER A 75 -6.99 14.58 15.05
C SER A 75 -7.12 13.48 16.11
N GLN A 76 -8.33 12.91 16.25
CA GLN A 76 -8.61 11.79 17.14
C GLN A 76 -8.20 10.46 16.47
N TRP A 77 -7.73 9.52 17.29
CA TRP A 77 -7.47 8.15 16.83
C TRP A 77 -8.76 7.48 16.35
N ARG A 78 -8.73 6.96 15.13
CA ARG A 78 -9.78 6.13 14.56
C ARG A 78 -9.28 4.72 14.35
N GLU A 79 -10.12 3.75 14.72
CA GLU A 79 -9.84 2.35 14.48
C GLU A 79 -10.22 1.97 13.04
N LEU A 80 -9.40 1.14 12.41
CA LEU A 80 -9.73 0.41 11.19
C LEU A 80 -9.54 -1.09 11.45
N GLU A 81 -10.65 -1.82 11.47
CA GLU A 81 -10.65 -3.27 11.47
C GLU A 81 -10.72 -3.79 10.02
N ILE A 82 -9.67 -4.47 9.59
CA ILE A 82 -9.53 -5.08 8.28
C ILE A 82 -9.91 -6.55 8.39
N LYS A 83 -10.92 -6.97 7.63
CA LYS A 83 -11.33 -8.38 7.52
C LYS A 83 -11.19 -8.84 6.08
N MET A 84 -10.23 -9.72 5.84
CA MET A 84 -10.10 -10.45 4.58
C MET A 84 -10.94 -11.72 4.65
N LYS A 85 -11.65 -12.04 3.57
CA LYS A 85 -12.29 -13.35 3.40
C LYS A 85 -11.35 -14.29 2.67
N ALA A 86 -11.53 -15.59 2.85
CA ALA A 86 -10.91 -16.58 1.98
C ALA A 86 -11.31 -16.29 0.53
N SER A 87 -10.35 -16.28 -0.38
CA SER A 87 -10.61 -16.15 -1.81
C SER A 87 -9.93 -17.28 -2.56
N PRO A 88 -10.61 -17.94 -3.52
CA PRO A 88 -9.96 -18.86 -4.43
C PRO A 88 -9.06 -18.14 -5.45
N GLU A 89 -9.13 -16.80 -5.52
CA GLU A 89 -8.23 -16.00 -6.33
C GLU A 89 -6.80 -16.07 -5.78
N ASN A 90 -5.82 -16.10 -6.69
CA ASN A 90 -4.42 -15.97 -6.29
C ASN A 90 -4.19 -14.60 -5.64
N GLU A 91 -4.08 -14.61 -4.31
CA GLU A 91 -3.68 -13.48 -3.47
C GLU A 91 -4.67 -12.29 -3.45
N PRO A 92 -5.86 -12.45 -2.84
CA PRO A 92 -6.78 -11.32 -2.70
C PRO A 92 -6.08 -10.21 -1.92
N THR A 93 -6.07 -9.03 -2.51
CA THR A 93 -5.40 -7.86 -1.95
C THR A 93 -6.40 -6.73 -1.80
N CYS A 94 -6.47 -6.14 -0.61
CA CYS A 94 -7.33 -5.00 -0.33
C CYS A 94 -6.49 -3.78 0.02
N HIS A 95 -6.93 -2.61 -0.43
CA HIS A 95 -6.19 -1.37 -0.28
C HIS A 95 -7.05 -0.31 0.39
N TRP A 96 -6.45 0.45 1.31
CA TRP A 96 -7.02 1.64 1.91
C TRP A 96 -6.08 2.82 1.70
N ILE A 97 -6.63 3.95 1.26
CA ILE A 97 -5.88 5.21 1.16
C ILE A 97 -6.38 6.13 2.24
N ILE A 98 -5.53 6.42 3.23
CA ILE A 98 -5.84 7.33 4.33
C ILE A 98 -5.34 8.73 3.94
N LYS A 99 -6.22 9.73 3.96
CA LYS A 99 -5.95 11.11 3.57
C LYS A 99 -6.06 12.03 4.78
N ALA A 100 -5.01 12.80 5.04
CA ALA A 100 -4.99 13.88 6.02
C ALA A 100 -5.43 15.21 5.39
N PRO A 101 -6.15 16.07 6.13
CA PRO A 101 -6.53 17.41 5.65
C PRO A 101 -5.34 18.39 5.73
N HIS A 102 -5.34 19.42 4.86
CA HIS A 102 -4.53 20.65 4.98
C HIS A 102 -3.05 20.49 5.36
N SER A 103 -2.20 19.96 4.46
CA SER A 103 -0.74 19.84 4.68
C SER A 103 -0.31 19.05 5.93
N LYS A 104 -1.25 18.42 6.64
CA LYS A 104 -0.97 17.52 7.74
C LYS A 104 -0.55 16.15 7.24
N LYS A 105 0.01 15.36 8.13
CA LYS A 105 0.46 14.00 7.87
C LYS A 105 -0.52 13.01 8.50
N VAL A 106 -0.41 11.76 8.08
CA VAL A 106 -1.12 10.63 8.65
C VAL A 106 -0.18 9.92 9.62
N GLN A 107 -0.66 9.63 10.81
CA GLN A 107 -0.01 8.72 11.74
C GLN A 107 -0.81 7.42 11.78
N VAL A 108 -0.12 6.29 11.68
CA VAL A 108 -0.72 4.95 11.72
C VAL A 108 -0.05 4.16 12.86
N GLN A 109 -0.85 3.51 13.69
CA GLN A 109 -0.38 2.62 14.75
C GLN A 109 -0.88 1.21 14.47
N PHE A 110 0.01 0.23 14.55
CA PHE A 110 -0.38 -1.17 14.47
C PHE A 110 -0.86 -1.68 15.84
N VAL A 111 -2.06 -2.25 15.88
CA VAL A 111 -2.66 -2.77 17.12
C VAL A 111 -2.47 -4.28 17.20
N LYS A 112 -3.03 -5.03 16.24
CA LYS A 112 -2.96 -6.50 16.23
C LYS A 112 -3.20 -7.08 14.84
N LEU A 113 -2.67 -8.27 14.65
CA LEU A 113 -2.88 -9.13 13.48
C LEU A 113 -3.26 -10.52 13.98
N ASP A 114 -4.53 -10.89 13.82
CA ASP A 114 -5.00 -12.23 14.19
C ASP A 114 -4.67 -13.22 13.05
N ALA A 115 -3.41 -13.65 13.02
CA ALA A 115 -2.89 -14.60 12.06
C ALA A 115 -1.76 -15.43 12.65
N LYS A 116 -1.69 -16.70 12.27
CA LYS A 116 -0.51 -17.53 12.52
C LYS A 116 0.68 -16.98 11.71
N CYS A 117 1.80 -16.78 12.40
CA CYS A 117 3.04 -16.40 11.74
C CYS A 117 3.48 -17.54 10.80
N ASP A 118 3.86 -17.18 9.59
CA ASP A 118 4.30 -18.08 8.53
C ASP A 118 5.61 -17.54 7.95
N TYR A 119 6.58 -18.42 7.72
CA TYR A 119 7.87 -18.05 7.14
C TYR A 119 7.73 -17.40 5.76
N LYS A 120 6.67 -17.71 5.01
CA LYS A 120 6.37 -17.07 3.72
C LYS A 120 5.72 -15.69 3.85
N CYS A 121 5.35 -15.25 5.06
CA CYS A 121 4.69 -13.97 5.31
C CYS A 121 3.44 -13.80 4.41
N SER A 122 2.72 -14.91 4.21
CA SER A 122 1.58 -15.02 3.27
C SER A 122 0.37 -14.19 3.69
N ARG A 123 0.25 -13.95 4.99
CA ARG A 123 -0.69 -13.03 5.60
C ARG A 123 0.10 -11.83 6.05
N SER A 124 -0.15 -10.68 5.46
CA SER A 124 0.62 -9.48 5.79
C SER A 124 -0.15 -8.20 5.58
N LEU A 125 0.26 -7.19 6.34
CA LEU A 125 -0.12 -5.80 6.15
C LEU A 125 1.09 -5.05 5.62
N GLU A 126 0.94 -4.30 4.53
CA GLU A 126 1.92 -3.34 4.04
C GLU A 126 1.43 -1.92 4.32
N ILE A 127 2.26 -1.11 4.98
CA ILE A 127 2.00 0.28 5.29
C ILE A 127 3.00 1.14 4.53
N LYS A 128 2.52 1.92 3.57
CA LYS A 128 3.33 2.90 2.82
C LYS A 128 3.08 4.30 3.37
N ILE A 129 4.14 4.88 3.90
CA ILE A 129 4.16 6.22 4.51
C ILE A 129 5.09 7.21 3.79
N ARG A 130 5.94 6.74 2.88
CA ARG A 130 6.89 7.60 2.17
C ARG A 130 6.22 8.42 1.07
N ALA A 131 6.90 9.48 0.62
CA ALA A 131 6.43 10.32 -0.47
C ALA A 131 6.40 9.59 -1.82
N ASP A 132 7.32 8.65 -2.01
CA ASP A 132 7.34 7.80 -3.17
C ASP A 132 6.60 6.48 -2.91
N PHE A 133 5.36 6.39 -3.40
CA PHE A 133 4.54 5.19 -3.25
C PHE A 133 4.94 4.03 -4.18
N ALA A 134 5.86 4.24 -5.12
CA ALA A 134 6.48 3.16 -5.88
C ALA A 134 7.33 2.25 -5.00
N LEU A 135 7.89 2.78 -3.90
CA LEU A 135 8.65 2.00 -2.93
C LEU A 135 7.76 1.05 -2.13
N SER A 136 8.33 -0.09 -1.75
CA SER A 136 7.71 -1.03 -0.82
C SER A 136 7.53 -0.38 0.55
N GLY A 137 6.43 -0.73 1.21
CA GLY A 137 6.10 -0.22 2.56
C GLY A 137 6.73 -1.05 3.68
N HIS A 138 6.45 -0.64 4.91
CA HIS A 138 6.69 -1.48 6.08
C HIS A 138 5.75 -2.67 6.03
N ARG A 139 6.29 -3.89 6.12
CA ARG A 139 5.50 -5.12 6.06
C ARG A 139 5.44 -5.79 7.43
N VAL A 140 4.23 -6.08 7.89
CA VAL A 140 3.95 -6.74 9.16
C VAL A 140 3.24 -8.06 8.88
N CYS A 141 3.76 -9.17 9.40
CA CYS A 141 3.13 -10.49 9.29
C CYS A 141 3.23 -11.37 10.54
N CYS A 142 3.81 -10.85 11.63
CA CYS A 142 3.86 -11.55 12.90
C CYS A 142 3.70 -10.55 14.05
N LEU A 143 2.92 -10.95 15.07
CA LEU A 143 2.44 -10.10 16.16
C LEU A 143 3.55 -9.55 17.06
N THR A 144 4.57 -10.35 17.34
CA THR A 144 5.37 -10.19 18.57
C THR A 144 6.33 -9.00 18.58
N LEU A 145 6.60 -8.38 17.42
CA LEU A 145 7.58 -7.28 17.34
C LEU A 145 6.98 -5.94 16.90
N SER A 146 5.71 -5.91 16.45
CA SER A 146 5.13 -4.72 15.82
C SER A 146 4.00 -4.08 16.63
N GLN A 147 3.51 -4.72 17.69
CA GLN A 147 2.41 -4.21 18.50
C GLN A 147 2.76 -2.85 19.13
N GLY A 148 1.88 -1.87 18.92
CA GLY A 148 2.07 -0.51 19.41
C GLY A 148 3.02 0.35 18.58
N HIS A 149 3.67 -0.20 17.54
CA HIS A 149 4.55 0.58 16.67
C HIS A 149 3.76 1.61 15.86
N GLU A 150 4.34 2.79 15.71
CA GLU A 150 3.72 3.93 15.03
C GLU A 150 4.58 4.41 13.85
N TRP A 151 3.93 4.68 12.73
CA TRP A 151 4.55 5.27 11.54
C TRP A 151 3.89 6.61 11.22
N LYS A 152 4.70 7.59 10.81
CA LYS A 152 4.24 8.91 10.35
C LYS A 152 4.53 9.08 8.88
N SER A 153 3.54 9.54 8.11
CA SER A 153 3.70 9.77 6.68
C SER A 153 4.55 10.99 6.36
N GLU A 154 5.27 10.94 5.24
CA GLU A 154 6.01 12.06 4.67
C GLU A 154 5.07 13.04 3.95
N THR A 155 3.92 12.54 3.46
CA THR A 155 2.90 13.31 2.73
C THR A 155 1.56 13.33 3.46
N GLN A 156 0.55 13.94 2.84
CA GLN A 156 -0.83 13.93 3.33
C GLN A 156 -1.53 12.57 3.16
N ARG A 157 -0.84 11.55 2.63
CA ARG A 157 -1.42 10.24 2.34
C ARG A 157 -0.60 9.12 2.96
N ALA A 158 -1.30 8.08 3.38
CA ALA A 158 -0.73 6.77 3.68
C ALA A 158 -1.56 5.69 2.98
N VAL A 159 -0.89 4.62 2.56
CA VAL A 159 -1.56 3.46 1.94
C VAL A 159 -1.38 2.26 2.84
N VAL A 160 -2.49 1.59 3.15
CA VAL A 160 -2.51 0.35 3.90
C VAL A 160 -3.01 -0.74 2.95
N SER A 161 -2.25 -1.82 2.81
CA SER A 161 -2.61 -2.96 1.95
C SER A 161 -2.59 -4.25 2.75
N ALA A 162 -3.64 -5.05 2.65
CA ALA A 162 -3.72 -6.36 3.29
C ALA A 162 -3.65 -7.45 2.23
N PHE A 163 -2.85 -8.49 2.50
CA PHE A 163 -2.65 -9.65 1.65
C PHE A 163 -2.95 -10.89 2.48
N ALA A 164 -3.89 -11.73 2.04
CA ALA A 164 -4.17 -12.98 2.72
C ALA A 164 -4.89 -13.98 1.81
N PRO A 165 -4.33 -15.16 1.50
CA PRO A 165 -5.07 -16.20 0.75
C PRO A 165 -6.27 -16.76 1.53
N ASP A 166 -6.21 -16.70 2.86
CA ASP A 166 -7.20 -17.20 3.80
C ASP A 166 -7.73 -16.04 4.67
N PRO A 167 -8.75 -16.26 5.52
CA PRO A 167 -9.27 -15.20 6.37
C PRO A 167 -8.20 -14.57 7.25
N LEU A 168 -8.25 -13.25 7.36
CA LEU A 168 -7.30 -12.42 8.12
C LEU A 168 -8.06 -11.30 8.80
N THR A 169 -7.81 -11.11 10.09
CA THR A 169 -8.29 -9.93 10.83
C THR A 169 -7.10 -9.09 11.29
N VAL A 170 -7.08 -7.82 10.93
CA VAL A 170 -6.04 -6.86 11.34
C VAL A 170 -6.70 -5.63 11.93
N THR A 171 -6.13 -5.08 13.00
CA THR A 171 -6.58 -3.82 13.58
C THR A 171 -5.42 -2.83 13.54
N ILE A 172 -5.69 -1.64 13.02
CA ILE A 172 -4.80 -0.49 13.10
C ILE A 172 -5.57 0.72 13.61
N MET A 173 -4.86 1.67 14.22
CA MET A 173 -5.37 3.01 14.49
C MET A 173 -4.74 4.00 13.52
N TYR A 174 -5.48 5.05 13.15
CA TYR A 174 -4.95 6.14 12.36
C TYR A 174 -5.49 7.50 12.82
N ARG A 175 -4.69 8.54 12.65
CA ARG A 175 -5.07 9.94 12.90
C ARG A 175 -4.26 10.88 12.03
N THR A 176 -4.60 12.16 12.05
CA THR A 176 -3.80 13.23 11.45
C THR A 176 -2.91 13.92 12.48
N VAL A 177 -1.70 14.31 12.07
CA VAL A 177 -0.68 14.98 12.88
C VAL A 177 0.07 16.06 12.12
#